data_AF-A0A7S1QAA9-F1
#
_entry.id   AF-A0A7S1QAA9-F1
#
_cell.length_a   1.000
_cell.length_b   1.000
_cell.length_c   1.000
_cell.angle_alpha   90.00
_cell.angle_beta   90.00
_cell.angle_gamma   90.00
#
_symmetry.space_group_name_H-M   'P 1'
#
loop_
_entity.id
_entity.type
_entity.pdbx_description
1 polymer ?
#
loop_
_entity_poly.entity_id
_entity_poly.type
_entity_poly.pdbx_seq_one_letter_code
_entity_poly.pdbx_strand_id
1 'polypeptide(L)'
;DLQTTTKRLADSADALATAHTGCMQTAADHEATVGARKEELKVIAEATEILKSTSSGAVGQTYSLVQLAQGARMRTRADLAGSEVVALVKRVAREQHSAALAQLATHVDAVLRFGATSGEDVFGKVKGLVRDLIERLEAEAQSEATEKAYCDEQMAKTEAKKGELDDDIAKL
;
A
#
# COMPACT_ATOMS: atom_id res chain seq x y z
N ASP A 1 -22.12 41.65 -31.35
CA ASP A 1 -21.81 41.88 -29.92
C ASP A 1 -22.72 41.20 -28.90
N LEU A 2 -24.05 41.19 -29.04
CA LEU A 2 -24.93 40.62 -27.99
C LEU A 2 -24.84 39.08 -27.84
N GLN A 3 -24.62 38.34 -28.94
CA GLN A 3 -24.43 36.87 -28.88
C GLN A 3 -23.13 36.47 -28.17
N THR A 4 -22.09 37.29 -28.27
CA THR A 4 -20.80 37.03 -27.63
C THR A 4 -20.90 37.24 -26.12
N THR A 5 -21.67 38.24 -25.67
CA THR A 5 -21.90 38.49 -24.24
C THR A 5 -22.82 37.47 -23.60
N THR A 6 -23.86 36.99 -24.28
CA THR A 6 -24.71 35.89 -23.75
C THR A 6 -23.94 34.58 -23.63
N LYS A 7 -23.08 34.26 -24.60
CA LYS A 7 -22.21 33.08 -24.53
C LYS A 7 -21.22 33.17 -23.35
N ARG A 8 -20.54 34.31 -23.19
CA ARG A 8 -19.63 34.53 -22.04
C ARG A 8 -20.34 34.46 -20.69
N LEU A 9 -21.60 34.88 -20.61
CA LEU A 9 -22.40 34.78 -19.40
C LEU A 9 -22.71 33.31 -19.06
N ALA A 10 -23.11 32.50 -20.04
CA ALA A 10 -23.35 31.07 -19.88
C ALA A 10 -22.07 30.35 -19.45
N ASP A 11 -20.96 30.58 -20.16
CA ASP A 11 -19.65 29.99 -19.84
C ASP A 11 -19.20 30.36 -18.41
N SER A 12 -19.48 31.60 -17.97
CA SER A 12 -19.14 32.06 -16.61
C SER A 12 -20.03 31.44 -15.54
N ALA A 13 -21.31 31.20 -15.83
CA ALA A 13 -22.24 30.52 -14.92
C ALA A 13 -21.85 29.03 -14.75
N ASP A 14 -21.49 28.36 -15.84
CA ASP A 14 -21.02 26.98 -15.82
C ASP A 14 -19.67 26.84 -15.09
N ALA A 15 -18.76 27.78 -15.31
CA ALA A 15 -17.49 27.83 -14.59
C ALA A 15 -17.69 28.03 -13.08
N LEU A 16 -18.63 28.89 -12.68
CA LEU A 16 -18.97 29.11 -11.27
C LEU A 16 -19.61 27.87 -10.63
N ALA A 17 -20.54 27.20 -11.32
CA ALA A 17 -21.16 25.96 -10.85
C ALA A 17 -20.13 24.84 -10.70
N THR A 18 -19.20 24.72 -11.65
CA THR A 18 -18.10 23.75 -11.63
C THR A 18 -17.13 24.05 -10.49
N ALA A 19 -16.74 25.32 -10.31
CA ALA A 19 -15.85 25.73 -9.23
C ALA A 19 -16.48 25.50 -7.84
N HIS A 20 -17.77 25.79 -7.69
CA HIS A 20 -18.50 25.56 -6.44
C HIS A 20 -18.56 24.06 -6.11
N THR A 21 -18.94 23.22 -7.07
CA THR A 21 -19.00 21.76 -6.89
C THR A 21 -17.62 21.18 -6.60
N GLY A 22 -16.59 21.59 -7.35
CA GLY A 22 -15.22 21.14 -7.13
C GLY A 22 -14.66 21.54 -5.77
N CYS A 23 -14.96 22.74 -5.28
CA CYS A 23 -14.57 23.20 -3.96
C CYS A 23 -15.21 22.34 -2.85
N MET A 24 -16.52 22.10 -2.94
CA MET A 24 -17.25 21.30 -1.95
C MET A 24 -16.77 19.84 -1.93
N GLN A 25 -16.52 19.25 -3.10
CA GLN A 25 -16.01 17.89 -3.20
C GLN A 25 -14.58 17.78 -2.65
N THR A 26 -13.70 18.72 -2.98
CA THR A 26 -12.33 18.75 -2.45
C THR A 26 -12.32 18.90 -0.93
N ALA A 27 -13.22 19.73 -0.38
CA ALA A 27 -13.34 19.90 1.06
C ALA A 27 -13.78 18.60 1.75
N ALA A 28 -14.77 17.91 1.18
CA ALA A 28 -15.24 16.62 1.68
C ALA A 28 -14.16 15.53 1.60
N ASP A 29 -13.45 15.44 0.47
CA ASP A 29 -12.34 14.49 0.28
C ASP A 29 -11.17 14.79 1.24
N HIS A 30 -10.88 16.06 1.50
CA HIS A 30 -9.87 16.46 2.47
C HIS A 30 -10.26 16.05 3.90
N GLU A 31 -11.51 16.25 4.29
CA GLU A 31 -11.98 15.86 5.62
C GLU A 31 -11.96 14.34 5.81
N ALA A 32 -12.38 13.58 4.79
CA ALA A 32 -12.31 12.13 4.78
C ALA A 32 -10.86 11.62 4.89
N THR A 33 -9.92 12.21 4.14
CA THR A 33 -8.50 11.82 4.19
C THR A 33 -7.82 12.18 5.50
N VAL A 34 -8.13 13.33 6.09
CA VAL A 34 -7.64 13.71 7.43
C VAL A 34 -8.20 12.78 8.50
N GLY A 35 -9.48 12.42 8.40
CA GLY A 35 -10.12 11.43 9.27
C GLY A 35 -9.43 10.07 9.19
N ALA A 36 -9.26 9.52 7.98
CA ALA A 36 -8.58 8.25 7.75
C ALA A 36 -7.14 8.27 8.29
N ARG A 37 -6.38 9.35 8.03
CA ARG A 37 -5.01 9.50 8.54
C ARG A 37 -4.95 9.58 10.07
N LYS A 38 -5.94 10.18 10.71
CA LYS A 38 -6.03 10.22 12.18
C LYS A 38 -6.23 8.83 12.76
N GLU A 39 -7.08 8.01 12.14
CA GLU A 39 -7.27 6.62 12.56
C GLU A 39 -6.03 5.77 12.27
N GLU A 40 -5.37 5.94 11.12
CA GLU A 40 -4.07 5.30 10.84
C GLU A 40 -3.02 5.63 11.91
N LEU A 41 -2.92 6.90 12.33
CA LEU A 41 -1.98 7.32 13.36
C LEU A 41 -2.30 6.70 14.73
N LYS A 42 -3.58 6.51 15.07
CA LYS A 42 -3.98 5.80 16.29
C LYS A 42 -3.57 4.33 16.24
N VAL A 43 -3.83 3.65 15.12
CA VAL A 43 -3.42 2.26 14.93
C VAL A 43 -1.91 2.11 15.04
N ILE A 44 -1.14 3.04 14.46
CA ILE A 44 0.33 3.06 14.60
C ILE A 44 0.75 3.29 16.06
N ALA A 45 0.05 4.16 16.80
CA ALA A 45 0.34 4.41 18.21
C ALA A 45 0.07 3.17 19.08
N GLU A 46 -1.06 2.49 18.88
CA GLU A 46 -1.41 1.25 19.57
C GLU A 46 -0.42 0.12 19.23
N ALA A 47 -0.08 -0.06 17.96
CA ALA A 47 0.93 -1.03 17.55
C ALA A 47 2.30 -0.72 18.19
N THR A 48 2.67 0.56 18.27
CA THR A 48 3.88 1.00 18.97
C THR A 48 3.82 0.68 20.46
N GLU A 49 2.67 0.88 21.12
CA GLU A 49 2.48 0.57 22.53
C GLU A 49 2.55 -0.94 22.81
N ILE A 50 1.96 -1.76 21.96
CA ILE A 50 2.05 -3.23 22.03
C ILE A 50 3.50 -3.68 21.90
N LEU A 51 4.25 -3.12 20.94
CA LEU A 51 5.67 -3.42 20.79
C LEU A 51 6.47 -2.97 22.02
N LYS A 52 6.15 -1.80 22.60
CA LYS A 52 6.81 -1.28 23.81
C LYS A 52 6.55 -2.14 25.04
N SER A 53 5.31 -2.59 25.24
CA SER A 53 4.91 -3.42 26.39
C SER A 53 5.38 -4.86 26.27
N THR A 54 5.48 -5.38 25.04
CA THR A 54 6.01 -6.73 24.76
C THR A 54 7.53 -6.77 24.84
N SER A 55 8.23 -5.66 24.56
CA SER A 55 9.68 -5.56 24.74
C SER A 55 10.03 -5.14 26.18
N SER A 56 10.21 -6.11 27.08
CA SER A 56 10.68 -5.88 28.44
C SER A 56 12.05 -5.17 28.45
N GLY A 57 12.05 -3.84 28.60
CA GLY A 57 13.24 -3.02 28.89
C GLY A 57 13.98 -2.38 27.70
N ALA A 58 13.59 -2.61 26.44
CA ALA A 58 14.34 -2.10 25.27
C ALA A 58 13.89 -0.70 24.77
N VAL A 59 12.84 -0.13 25.35
CA VAL A 59 12.14 1.06 24.83
C VAL A 59 12.82 2.38 25.15
N GLY A 60 13.54 2.48 26.28
CA GLY A 60 14.16 3.74 26.72
C GLY A 60 15.31 4.23 25.82
N GLN A 61 15.86 3.37 24.97
CA GLN A 61 17.07 3.64 24.17
C GLN A 61 16.78 3.84 22.66
N THR A 62 15.54 3.65 22.21
CA THR A 62 15.27 3.39 20.79
C THR A 62 14.67 4.57 20.02
N TYR A 63 14.02 5.54 20.66
CA TYR A 63 13.25 6.55 19.92
C TYR A 63 13.97 7.90 19.69
N SER A 64 14.98 8.26 20.51
CA SER A 64 15.77 9.49 20.29
C SER A 64 17.04 9.28 19.45
N LEU A 65 17.35 8.04 19.08
CA LEU A 65 18.65 7.65 18.50
C LEU A 65 18.54 6.89 17.18
N VAL A 66 17.39 6.87 16.50
CA VAL A 66 17.24 6.14 15.22
C VAL A 66 18.17 6.72 14.15
N GLN A 67 18.29 8.05 14.07
CA GLN A 67 19.18 8.72 13.10
C GLN A 67 20.67 8.58 13.46
N LEU A 68 21.02 8.57 14.75
CA LEU A 68 22.40 8.37 15.22
C LEU A 68 22.83 6.90 15.21
N ALA A 69 21.89 5.96 15.29
CA ALA A 69 22.17 4.54 15.24
C ALA A 69 22.41 4.00 13.83
N GLN A 70 21.92 4.68 12.79
CA GLN A 70 22.22 4.31 11.40
C GLN A 70 23.72 4.37 11.08
N GLY A 71 24.49 5.18 11.84
CA GLY A 71 25.95 5.23 11.70
C GLY A 71 26.73 4.25 12.60
N ALA A 72 26.12 3.65 13.63
CA ALA A 72 26.86 3.05 14.75
C ALA A 72 26.67 1.52 14.95
N ARG A 73 25.95 0.82 14.07
CA ARG A 73 25.47 -0.56 14.34
C ARG A 73 25.92 -1.66 13.39
N MET A 74 26.84 -1.42 12.46
CA MET A 74 27.50 -2.52 11.74
C MET A 74 28.78 -2.90 12.48
N ARG A 75 28.64 -3.71 13.54
CA ARG A 75 29.80 -4.17 14.34
C ARG A 75 30.27 -5.55 13.92
N THR A 76 29.39 -6.35 13.32
CA THR A 76 29.66 -7.72 12.91
C THR A 76 29.32 -7.97 11.45
N ARG A 77 29.88 -9.06 10.88
CA ARG A 77 29.55 -9.49 9.51
C ARG A 77 28.06 -9.89 9.36
N ALA A 78 27.44 -10.37 10.44
CA ALA A 78 26.02 -10.71 10.45
C ALA A 78 25.14 -9.47 10.33
N ASP A 79 25.51 -8.37 10.99
CA ASP A 79 24.79 -7.09 10.88
C ASP A 79 24.84 -6.54 9.44
N LEU A 80 26.00 -6.65 8.79
CA LEU A 80 26.18 -6.22 7.41
C LEU A 80 25.30 -7.05 6.46
N ALA A 81 25.37 -8.38 6.56
CA ALA A 81 24.55 -9.28 5.75
C ALA A 81 23.04 -9.05 5.97
N GLY A 82 22.61 -8.81 7.21
CA GLY A 82 21.23 -8.47 7.51
C GLY A 82 20.80 -7.15 6.87
N SER A 83 21.65 -6.13 6.90
CA SER A 83 21.37 -4.84 6.28
C SER A 83 21.27 -4.93 4.74
N GLU A 84 22.10 -5.77 4.12
CA GLU A 84 22.05 -6.05 2.67
C GLU A 84 20.74 -6.73 2.28
N VAL A 85 20.29 -7.70 3.07
CA VAL A 85 18.99 -8.37 2.86
C VAL A 85 17.84 -7.36 2.94
N VAL A 86 17.81 -6.50 3.96
CA VAL A 86 16.77 -5.44 4.07
C VAL A 86 16.83 -4.50 2.87
N ALA A 87 18.02 -4.09 2.43
CA ALA A 87 18.18 -3.21 1.29
C ALA A 87 17.69 -3.86 -0.02
N LEU A 88 17.95 -5.15 -0.20
CA LEU A 88 17.48 -5.92 -1.34
C LEU A 88 15.94 -5.99 -1.36
N VAL A 89 15.33 -6.39 -0.25
CA VAL A 89 13.85 -6.50 -0.16
C VAL A 89 13.20 -5.12 -0.38
N LYS A 90 13.77 -4.03 0.15
CA LYS A 90 13.27 -2.66 -0.11
C LYS A 90 13.39 -2.26 -1.57
N ARG A 91 14.45 -2.69 -2.27
CA ARG A 91 14.62 -2.41 -3.70
C ARG A 91 13.55 -3.12 -4.51
N VAL A 92 13.37 -4.42 -4.29
CA VAL A 92 12.35 -5.21 -4.97
C VAL A 92 10.94 -4.67 -4.66
N ALA A 93 10.68 -4.24 -3.43
CA ALA A 93 9.42 -3.59 -3.07
C ALA A 93 9.14 -2.32 -3.90
N ARG A 94 10.19 -1.53 -4.20
CA ARG A 94 10.07 -0.33 -5.02
C ARG A 94 9.90 -0.64 -6.50
N GLU A 95 10.67 -1.61 -7.01
CA GLU A 95 10.59 -2.04 -8.42
C GLU A 95 9.22 -2.63 -8.74
N GLN A 96 8.65 -3.42 -7.82
CA GLN A 96 7.34 -4.06 -7.98
C GLN A 96 6.18 -3.22 -7.42
N HIS A 97 6.45 -2.01 -6.92
CA HIS A 97 5.47 -1.15 -6.25
C HIS A 97 4.61 -1.87 -5.18
N SER A 98 5.19 -2.86 -4.52
CA SER A 98 4.47 -3.76 -3.62
C SER A 98 4.54 -3.29 -2.17
N ALA A 99 3.39 -2.89 -1.64
CA ALA A 99 3.24 -2.53 -0.23
C ALA A 99 3.55 -3.71 0.70
N ALA A 100 3.20 -4.94 0.30
CA ALA A 100 3.48 -6.15 1.06
C ALA A 100 4.99 -6.42 1.21
N LEU A 101 5.76 -6.24 0.13
CA LEU A 101 7.22 -6.37 0.16
C LEU A 101 7.87 -5.24 0.99
N ALA A 102 7.31 -4.03 0.95
CA ALA A 102 7.78 -2.91 1.78
C ALA A 102 7.54 -3.16 3.28
N GLN A 103 6.38 -3.73 3.63
CA GLN A 103 6.05 -4.16 4.99
C GLN A 103 6.97 -5.29 5.46
N LEU A 104 7.22 -6.29 4.60
CA LEU A 104 8.15 -7.38 4.90
C LEU A 104 9.56 -6.84 5.22
N ALA A 105 10.08 -5.91 4.40
CA ALA A 105 11.39 -5.34 4.65
C ALA A 105 11.50 -4.61 6.00
N THR A 106 10.41 -3.97 6.43
CA THR A 106 10.32 -3.30 7.74
C THR A 106 10.31 -4.33 8.86
N HIS A 107 9.60 -5.44 8.67
CA HIS A 107 9.53 -6.53 9.64
C HIS A 107 10.88 -7.25 9.80
N VAL A 108 11.58 -7.51 8.68
CA VAL A 108 12.94 -8.09 8.67
C VAL A 108 13.95 -7.17 9.36
N ASP A 109 13.90 -5.86 9.10
CA ASP A 109 14.76 -4.87 9.78
C ASP A 109 14.52 -4.85 11.30
N ALA A 110 13.26 -4.95 11.74
CA ALA A 110 12.92 -5.05 13.15
C ALA A 110 13.44 -6.35 13.78
N VAL A 111 13.24 -7.49 13.13
CA VAL A 111 13.72 -8.79 13.61
C VAL A 111 15.25 -8.79 13.72
N LEU A 112 15.97 -8.22 12.76
CA LEU A 112 17.43 -8.11 12.83
C LEU A 112 17.90 -7.20 13.97
N ARG A 113 17.20 -6.09 14.23
CA ARG A 113 17.57 -5.13 15.28
C ARG A 113 17.24 -5.59 16.69
N PHE A 114 16.15 -6.33 16.85
CA PHE A 114 15.60 -6.72 18.16
C PHE A 114 15.74 -8.22 18.46
N GLY A 115 16.07 -9.05 17.48
CA GLY A 115 16.22 -10.49 17.67
C GLY A 115 17.51 -10.88 18.40
N ALA A 116 18.58 -10.07 18.27
CA ALA A 116 19.86 -10.33 18.94
C ALA A 116 19.78 -10.28 20.48
N THR A 117 18.79 -9.56 21.04
CA THR A 117 18.60 -9.48 22.49
C THR A 117 17.90 -10.70 23.09
N SER A 118 17.27 -11.53 22.26
CA SER A 118 16.42 -12.63 22.71
C SER A 118 17.06 -14.02 22.58
N GLY A 119 18.29 -14.11 22.04
CA GLY A 119 19.00 -15.39 21.83
C GLY A 119 18.35 -16.31 20.79
N GLU A 120 17.41 -15.79 20.01
CA GLU A 120 16.59 -16.52 19.06
C GLU A 120 17.24 -16.55 17.66
N ASP A 121 16.95 -17.56 16.83
CA ASP A 121 17.48 -17.63 15.46
C ASP A 121 16.81 -16.58 14.55
N VAL A 122 17.44 -15.41 14.52
CA VAL A 122 17.02 -14.25 13.74
C VAL A 122 16.98 -14.56 12.24
N PHE A 123 17.96 -15.30 11.73
CA PHE A 123 18.03 -15.65 10.30
C PHE A 123 16.98 -16.69 9.92
N GLY A 124 16.72 -17.66 10.79
CA GLY A 124 15.62 -18.61 10.64
C GLY A 124 14.27 -17.90 10.51
N LYS A 125 13.99 -16.90 11.37
CA LYS A 125 12.77 -16.09 11.31
C LYS A 125 12.65 -15.29 10.02
N VAL A 126 13.73 -14.62 9.60
CA VAL A 126 13.74 -13.86 8.33
C VAL A 126 13.46 -14.79 7.14
N LYS A 127 14.05 -15.99 7.12
CA LYS A 127 13.79 -16.99 6.09
C LYS A 127 12.33 -17.45 6.09
N GLY A 128 11.73 -17.65 7.27
CA GLY A 128 10.31 -17.96 7.41
C GLY A 128 9.43 -16.86 6.82
N LEU A 129 9.64 -15.61 7.24
CA LEU A 129 8.87 -14.46 6.75
C LEU A 129 8.95 -14.28 5.22
N VAL A 130 10.13 -14.52 4.63
CA VAL A 130 10.29 -14.48 3.17
C VAL A 130 9.55 -15.63 2.50
N ARG A 131 9.62 -16.84 3.07
CA ARG A 131 8.93 -18.02 2.54
C ARG A 131 7.41 -17.85 2.57
N ASP A 132 6.87 -17.39 3.69
CA ASP A 132 5.44 -17.16 3.86
C ASP A 132 4.91 -16.16 2.83
N LEU A 133 5.69 -15.11 2.52
CA LEU A 133 5.30 -14.15 1.48
C LEU A 133 5.35 -14.77 0.08
N ILE A 134 6.35 -15.61 -0.22
CA ILE A 134 6.42 -16.32 -1.50
C ILE A 134 5.21 -17.24 -1.67
N GLU A 135 4.91 -18.04 -0.65
CA GLU A 135 3.74 -18.95 -0.68
C GLU A 135 2.44 -18.19 -0.88
N ARG A 136 2.29 -17.02 -0.24
CA ARG A 136 1.14 -16.14 -0.44
C ARG A 136 1.06 -15.59 -1.86
N LEU A 137 2.18 -15.13 -2.43
CA LEU A 137 2.24 -14.59 -3.79
C LEU A 137 1.96 -15.67 -4.85
N GLU A 138 2.42 -16.90 -4.64
CA GLU A 138 2.12 -18.03 -5.53
C GLU A 138 0.63 -18.39 -5.49
N ALA A 139 0.00 -18.37 -4.31
CA ALA A 139 -1.42 -18.58 -4.17
C ALA A 139 -2.26 -17.45 -4.80
N GLU A 140 -1.87 -16.18 -4.59
CA GLU A 140 -2.49 -15.01 -5.22
C GLU A 140 -2.40 -15.10 -6.76
N ALA A 141 -1.23 -15.47 -7.31
CA ALA A 141 -1.05 -15.62 -8.75
C ALA A 141 -1.91 -16.74 -9.36
N GLN A 142 -2.08 -17.87 -8.64
CA GLN A 142 -3.01 -18.93 -9.08
C GLN A 142 -4.46 -18.46 -9.06
N SER A 143 -4.86 -17.73 -8.01
CA SER A 143 -6.21 -17.17 -7.90
C SER A 143 -6.48 -16.16 -9.03
N GLU A 144 -5.57 -15.24 -9.30
CA GLU A 144 -5.70 -14.26 -10.38
C GLU A 144 -5.81 -14.93 -11.76
N ALA A 145 -5.05 -16.00 -12.01
CA ALA A 145 -5.15 -16.75 -13.27
C ALA A 145 -6.54 -17.37 -13.46
N THR A 146 -7.14 -17.90 -12.38
CA THR A 146 -8.49 -18.46 -12.43
C THR A 146 -9.57 -17.39 -12.58
N GLU A 147 -9.43 -16.26 -11.89
CA GLU A 147 -10.37 -15.15 -11.95
C GLU A 147 -10.33 -14.45 -13.31
N LYS A 148 -9.15 -14.27 -13.90
CA LYS A 148 -9.02 -13.73 -15.25
C LYS A 148 -9.71 -14.62 -16.29
N ALA A 149 -9.52 -15.94 -16.22
CA ALA A 149 -10.18 -16.87 -17.13
C ALA A 149 -11.72 -16.79 -17.01
N TYR A 150 -12.24 -16.64 -15.79
CA TYR A 150 -13.67 -16.43 -15.54
C TYR A 150 -14.16 -15.09 -16.10
N CYS A 151 -13.44 -14.00 -15.86
CA CYS A 151 -13.78 -12.67 -16.39
C CYS A 151 -13.79 -12.65 -17.92
N ASP A 152 -12.78 -13.23 -18.57
CA ASP A 152 -12.69 -13.33 -20.03
C ASP A 152 -13.88 -14.15 -20.60
N GLU A 153 -14.26 -15.26 -19.95
CA GLU A 153 -15.41 -16.07 -20.37
C GLU A 153 -16.74 -15.33 -20.23
N GLN A 154 -16.97 -14.65 -19.10
CA GLN A 154 -18.23 -13.93 -18.87
C GLN A 154 -18.35 -12.70 -19.76
N MET A 155 -17.24 -12.00 -20.03
CA MET A 155 -17.22 -10.88 -20.98
C MET A 155 -17.57 -11.35 -22.38
N ALA A 156 -16.98 -12.45 -22.86
CA ALA A 156 -17.29 -13.02 -24.18
C ALA A 156 -18.77 -13.43 -24.30
N LYS A 157 -19.34 -14.06 -23.26
CA LYS A 157 -20.78 -14.40 -23.23
C LYS A 157 -21.67 -13.15 -23.24
N THR A 158 -21.26 -12.09 -22.55
CA THR A 158 -22.00 -10.83 -22.47
C THR A 158 -21.98 -10.09 -23.80
N GLU A 159 -20.83 -10.04 -24.47
CA GLU A 159 -20.70 -9.44 -25.80
C GLU A 159 -21.52 -10.19 -26.85
N ALA A 160 -21.51 -11.52 -26.84
CA ALA A 160 -22.32 -12.33 -27.74
C ALA A 160 -23.83 -12.07 -27.55
N LYS A 161 -24.32 -12.09 -26.30
CA LYS A 161 -25.72 -11.78 -26.00
C LYS A 161 -26.11 -10.36 -26.35
N LYS A 162 -25.20 -9.39 -26.18
CA LYS A 162 -25.43 -8.01 -26.57
C LYS A 162 -25.57 -7.89 -28.09
N GLY A 163 -24.72 -8.57 -28.85
CA GLY A 163 -24.82 -8.61 -30.31
C GLY A 163 -26.13 -9.22 -30.81
N GLU A 164 -26.57 -10.34 -30.21
CA GLU A 164 -27.87 -10.94 -30.54
C GLU A 164 -29.04 -9.98 -30.26
N LEU A 165 -29.03 -9.30 -29.12
CA LEU A 165 -30.07 -8.33 -28.77
C LEU A 165 -30.07 -7.10 -29.68
N ASP A 166 -28.89 -6.58 -30.05
CA ASP A 166 -28.76 -5.45 -30.98
C ASP A 166 -29.23 -5.84 -32.39
N ASP A 167 -28.93 -7.07 -32.85
CA ASP A 167 -29.42 -7.63 -34.11
C ASP A 167 -30.94 -7.83 -34.13
N ASP A 168 -31.52 -8.26 -33.01
CA ASP A 168 -32.97 -8.42 -32.88
C ASP A 168 -33.69 -7.06 -32.85
N ILE A 169 -33.10 -6.05 -32.19
CA ILE A 169 -33.62 -4.66 -32.21
C ILE A 169 -33.55 -4.10 -33.63
N ALA A 170 -32.49 -4.37 -34.39
CA ALA A 170 -32.36 -3.88 -35.77
C ALA A 170 -33.34 -4.52 -36.77
N LYS A 171 -33.91 -5.68 -36.43
CA LYS A 171 -34.93 -6.39 -37.24
C LYS A 171 -36.37 -5.98 -36.91
N LEU A 172 -36.59 -5.22 -35.83
CA LEU A 172 -37.87 -4.64 -35.43
C LEU A 172 -38.11 -3.27 -36.09
#